data_AF-A0A914D1D2-F1
#
_entry.id   AF-A0A914D1D2-F1
#
_cell.length_a   1.000
_cell.length_b   1.000
_cell.length_c   1.000
_cell.angle_alpha   90.00
_cell.angle_beta   90.00
_cell.angle_gamma   90.00
#
_symmetry.space_group_name_H-M   'P 1'
#
loop_
_entity.id
_entity.type
_entity.pdbx_description
1 polymer ?
#
loop_
_entity_poly.entity_id
_entity_poly.type
_entity_poly.pdbx_seq_one_letter_code
_entity_poly.pdbx_strand_id
1 'polypeptide(L)'
;MDPQYVLISTQINWACGPTLVGDADSEPELMSYLNATKISRLGNNFSEYSTDWAPPKVLNMLAKRGYRVVGIAGVGQTCIWTLFKDTSTQAEIHHTQ
;
A
#
# COMPACT_ATOMS: atom_id res chain seq x y z
N MET A 1 17.09 1.02 -7.98
CA MET A 1 15.85 0.30 -7.61
C MET A 1 14.74 0.81 -8.49
N ASP A 2 13.87 -0.06 -8.97
CA ASP A 2 12.80 0.32 -9.91
C ASP A 2 11.65 1.05 -9.21
N PRO A 3 10.99 1.99 -9.92
CA PRO A 3 9.86 2.72 -9.37
C PRO A 3 8.73 1.76 -8.94
N GLN A 4 8.12 2.02 -7.78
CA GLN A 4 7.18 1.09 -7.16
C GLN A 4 5.78 1.70 -7.01
N TYR A 5 4.78 0.99 -7.51
CA TYR A 5 3.37 1.30 -7.28
C TYR A 5 2.81 0.42 -6.16
N VAL A 6 1.90 1.00 -5.38
CA VAL A 6 1.12 0.31 -4.35
C VAL A 6 -0.33 0.73 -4.49
N LEU A 7 -1.24 -0.23 -4.43
CA LEU A 7 -2.67 0.03 -4.36
C LEU A 7 -3.15 -0.33 -2.96
N ILE A 8 -3.84 0.59 -2.30
CA ILE A 8 -4.53 0.30 -1.04
C ILE A 8 -6.03 0.51 -1.22
N SER A 9 -6.84 -0.23 -0.47
CA SER A 9 -8.29 -0.07 -0.53
C SER A 9 -8.99 -0.34 0.81
N THR A 10 -10.16 0.25 0.97
CA THR A 10 -11.08 -0.08 2.06
C THR A 10 -12.52 -0.07 1.54
N GLN A 11 -13.41 -0.71 2.27
CA GLN A 11 -14.84 -0.72 1.98
C GLN A 11 -15.61 0.16 2.96
N ILE A 12 -16.66 0.81 2.48
CA ILE A 12 -17.73 1.45 3.26
C ILE A 12 -17.30 2.72 4.01
N ASN A 13 -16.37 2.63 4.97
CA ASN A 13 -16.01 3.75 5.85
C ASN A 13 -14.50 3.94 5.96
N TRP A 14 -14.00 5.01 5.34
CA TRP A 14 -12.58 5.38 5.35
C TRP A 14 -12.03 5.75 6.73
N ALA A 15 -12.89 6.01 7.72
CA ALA A 15 -12.45 6.33 9.07
C ALA A 15 -12.10 5.09 9.92
N CYS A 16 -12.43 3.88 9.43
CA CYS A 16 -12.19 2.62 10.13
C CYS A 16 -11.44 1.63 9.23
N GLY A 17 -10.71 0.69 9.84
CA GLY A 17 -10.17 -0.46 9.14
C GLY A 17 -11.24 -1.54 8.90
N PRO A 18 -10.87 -2.63 8.20
CA PRO A 18 -9.53 -2.91 7.70
C PRO A 18 -9.19 -2.16 6.40
N THR A 19 -7.90 -2.06 6.11
CA THR A 19 -7.36 -1.61 4.81
C THR A 19 -6.62 -2.76 4.15
N LEU A 20 -6.93 -3.07 2.88
CA LEU A 20 -6.12 -3.94 2.04
C LEU A 20 -4.93 -3.16 1.51
N VAL A 21 -3.73 -3.70 1.62
CA VAL A 21 -2.47 -2.96 1.36
C VAL A 21 -1.52 -3.66 0.39
N GLY A 22 -1.86 -4.85 -0.07
CA GLY A 22 -1.04 -5.61 -1.00
C GLY A 22 -1.66 -6.94 -1.38
N ASP A 23 -1.03 -7.60 -2.33
CA ASP A 23 -1.35 -8.92 -2.89
C ASP A 23 -0.24 -9.95 -2.54
N ALA A 24 -0.24 -11.11 -3.19
CA ALA A 24 0.71 -12.18 -2.91
C ALA A 24 2.18 -11.81 -3.22
N ASP A 25 2.41 -10.90 -4.17
CA ASP A 25 3.72 -10.51 -4.68
C ASP A 25 4.26 -9.22 -4.02
N SER A 26 3.46 -8.63 -3.14
CA SER A 26 3.83 -7.43 -2.38
C SER A 26 5.03 -7.67 -1.46
N GLU A 27 5.92 -6.68 -1.40
CA GLU A 27 7.19 -6.74 -0.68
C GLU A 27 6.99 -7.03 0.82
N PRO A 28 7.53 -8.15 1.36
CA PRO A 28 7.27 -8.56 2.74
C PRO A 28 7.71 -7.54 3.81
N GLU A 29 8.81 -6.81 3.58
CA GLU A 29 9.27 -5.77 4.50
C GLU A 29 8.24 -4.64 4.60
N LEU A 30 7.69 -4.20 3.46
CA LEU A 30 6.66 -3.17 3.42
C LEU A 30 5.37 -3.63 4.11
N MET A 31 4.93 -4.87 3.85
CA MET A 31 3.74 -5.44 4.49
C MET A 31 3.89 -5.53 6.01
N SER A 32 5.06 -5.96 6.48
CA SER A 32 5.41 -5.97 7.91
C SER A 32 5.41 -4.57 8.52
N TYR A 33 6.00 -3.58 7.83
CA TYR A 33 6.00 -2.18 8.27
C TYR A 33 4.59 -1.58 8.37
N LEU A 34 3.65 -2.03 7.55
CA LEU A 34 2.24 -1.64 7.60
C LEU A 34 1.40 -2.45 8.62
N ASN A 35 2.05 -3.30 9.42
CA ASN A 35 1.39 -4.21 10.36
C ASN A 35 0.28 -5.04 9.67
N ALA A 36 0.57 -5.53 8.47
CA ALA A 36 -0.38 -6.26 7.66
C ALA A 36 -0.22 -7.77 7.84
N THR A 37 -1.35 -8.47 7.85
CA THR A 37 -1.43 -9.93 7.89
C THR A 37 -1.84 -10.45 6.52
N LYS A 38 -1.20 -11.53 6.05
CA LYS A 38 -1.59 -12.22 4.82
C LYS A 38 -2.89 -12.98 5.08
N ILE A 39 -3.92 -12.67 4.31
CA ILE A 39 -5.24 -13.30 4.36
C ILE A 39 -5.45 -14.12 3.09
N SER A 40 -6.03 -15.31 3.26
CA SER A 40 -6.57 -16.13 2.16
C SER A 40 -7.99 -16.51 2.54
N ARG A 41 -8.96 -16.08 1.74
CA ARG A 41 -10.37 -16.39 1.96
C ARG A 41 -10.70 -17.70 1.26
N LEU A 42 -11.54 -18.52 1.89
CA LEU A 42 -11.99 -19.78 1.30
C LEU A 42 -12.65 -19.52 -0.06
N GLY A 43 -12.16 -20.19 -1.10
CA GLY A 43 -12.63 -20.01 -2.48
C GLY A 43 -11.81 -19.03 -3.32
N ASN A 44 -10.85 -18.29 -2.72
CA ASN A 44 -9.94 -17.44 -3.48
C ASN A 44 -8.66 -18.20 -3.85
N ASN A 45 -8.22 -18.05 -5.10
CA ASN A 45 -6.94 -18.58 -5.58
C ASN A 45 -5.77 -17.61 -5.33
N PHE A 46 -6.01 -16.53 -4.59
CA PHE A 46 -5.03 -15.48 -4.31
C PHE A 46 -5.03 -15.14 -2.82
N SER A 47 -3.94 -14.52 -2.39
CA SER A 47 -3.80 -13.99 -1.04
C SER A 47 -3.62 -12.48 -1.11
N GLU A 48 -4.11 -11.79 -0.08
CA GLU A 48 -4.00 -10.34 0.07
C GLU A 48 -3.36 -10.03 1.42
N TYR A 49 -2.83 -8.82 1.57
CA TYR A 49 -2.41 -8.30 2.86
C TYR A 49 -3.43 -7.30 3.38
N SER A 50 -3.81 -7.45 4.64
CA SER A 50 -4.76 -6.58 5.32
C SER A 50 -4.21 -6.09 6.66
N THR A 51 -4.45 -4.83 6.98
CA THR A 51 -4.15 -4.23 8.28
C THR A 51 -5.44 -3.68 8.90
N ASP A 52 -5.58 -3.77 10.23
CA ASP A 52 -6.73 -3.22 10.96
C ASP A 52 -6.76 -1.69 10.98
N TRP A 53 -5.70 -1.05 10.45
CA TRP A 53 -5.62 0.40 10.39
C TRP A 53 -6.59 0.97 9.35
N ALA A 54 -7.13 2.15 9.66
CA ALA A 54 -7.88 2.94 8.69
C ALA A 54 -6.94 3.52 7.60
N PRO A 55 -7.45 3.77 6.37
CA PRO A 55 -6.67 4.30 5.26
C PRO A 55 -5.81 5.52 5.59
N PRO A 56 -6.27 6.55 6.34
CA PRO A 56 -5.43 7.70 6.67
C PRO A 56 -4.12 7.34 7.37
N LYS A 57 -4.15 6.33 8.27
CA LYS A 57 -2.95 5.85 8.94
C LYS A 57 -2.02 5.14 7.97
N VAL A 58 -2.56 4.29 7.09
CA VAL A 58 -1.78 3.60 6.06
C VAL A 58 -1.12 4.59 5.11
N LEU A 59 -1.87 5.58 4.60
CA LEU A 59 -1.36 6.65 3.75
C LEU A 59 -0.23 7.43 4.42
N ASN A 60 -0.37 7.78 5.70
CA ASN A 60 0.69 8.45 6.46
C ASN A 60 1.94 7.58 6.61
N MET A 61 1.79 6.29 6.83
CA MET A 61 2.92 5.36 6.94
C MET A 61 3.65 5.18 5.61
N LEU A 62 2.89 5.10 4.50
CA LEU A 62 3.44 5.07 3.15
C LEU A 62 4.13 6.40 2.79
N ALA A 63 3.57 7.54 3.18
CA ALA A 63 4.22 8.84 2.98
C ALA A 63 5.60 8.91 3.65
N LYS A 64 5.75 8.36 4.86
CA LYS A 64 7.06 8.25 5.56
C LYS A 64 8.08 7.40 4.81
N ARG A 65 7.64 6.47 3.94
CA ARG A 65 8.50 5.63 3.09
C ARG A 65 8.74 6.23 1.69
N GLY A 66 8.25 7.44 1.43
CA GLY A 66 8.44 8.18 0.18
C GLY A 66 7.36 7.96 -0.88
N TYR A 67 6.25 7.32 -0.54
CA TYR A 67 5.13 7.18 -1.47
C TYR A 67 4.27 8.44 -1.49
N ARG A 68 3.72 8.78 -2.67
CA ARG A 68 2.71 9.82 -2.85
C ARG A 68 1.47 9.24 -3.52
N VAL A 69 0.29 9.76 -3.18
CA VAL A 69 -0.95 9.41 -3.88
C VAL A 69 -0.89 9.98 -5.29
N VAL A 70 -1.17 9.14 -6.29
CA VAL A 70 -1.21 9.50 -7.73
C VAL A 70 -2.57 9.27 -8.38
N GLY A 71 -3.46 8.57 -7.70
CA GLY A 71 -4.82 8.34 -8.18
C GLY A 71 -5.74 7.88 -7.05
N ILE A 72 -7.02 8.19 -7.19
CA ILE A 72 -8.10 7.74 -6.31
C ILE A 72 -9.26 7.28 -7.19
N ALA A 73 -9.87 6.15 -6.85
CA ALA A 73 -11.05 5.64 -7.52
C ALA A 73 -12.07 5.09 -6.52
N GLY A 74 -13.35 5.25 -6.82
CA GLY A 74 -14.45 4.58 -6.14
C GLY A 74 -15.08 3.52 -7.04
N VAL A 75 -15.20 2.28 -6.55
CA VAL A 75 -15.83 1.17 -7.27
C VAL A 75 -16.83 0.49 -6.34
N GLY A 76 -18.12 0.73 -6.57
CA GLY A 76 -19.18 0.28 -5.65
C GLY A 76 -18.99 0.90 -4.26
N GLN A 77 -18.81 0.06 -3.24
CA GLN A 77 -18.55 0.49 -1.86
C GLN A 77 -17.06 0.58 -1.52
N THR A 78 -16.18 0.36 -2.49
CA THR A 78 -14.73 0.32 -2.29
C THR A 78 -14.09 1.63 -2.71
N CYS A 79 -13.24 2.19 -1.85
CA CYS A 79 -12.36 3.30 -2.19
C CYS A 79 -10.93 2.77 -2.35
N ILE A 80 -10.27 3.17 -3.44
CA ILE A 80 -8.93 2.71 -3.83
C ILE A 80 -8.03 3.93 -3.96
N TRP A 81 -6.82 3.86 -3.39
CA TRP A 81 -5.75 4.82 -3.61
C TRP A 81 -4.58 4.14 -4.29
N THR A 82 -4.15 4.72 -5.41
CA THR A 82 -2.90 4.34 -6.07
C THR A 82 -1.80 5.26 -5.55
N LEU A 83 -0.72 4.67 -5.06
CA LEU A 83 0.46 5.36 -4.57
C LEU A 83 1.68 5.00 -5.41
N PHE A 84 2.61 5.93 -5.49
CA PHE A 84 3.86 5.79 -6.24
C PHE A 84 5.03 6.25 -5.40
N LYS A 85 6.13 5.48 -5.42
CA LYS A 85 7.43 5.88 -4.89
C LYS A 85 8.44 5.92 -6.03
N ASP A 86 8.99 7.11 -6.25
CA ASP A 86 10.10 7.29 -7.17
C ASP A 86 11.40 6.91 -6.48
N THR A 87 12.04 5.85 -6.96
CA THR A 87 13.33 5.37 -6.46
C THR A 87 14.50 5.82 -7.33
N SER A 88 14.24 6.54 -8.43
CA SER A 88 15.28 7.05 -9.32
C SER A 88 16.09 8.20 -8.69
N THR A 89 15.48 8.97 -7.78
CA THR A 89 16.10 10.16 -7.17
C THR A 89 17.16 9.86 -6.11
N GLN A 90 17.22 8.63 -5.57
CA GLN A 90 18.23 8.27 -4.55
C GLN A 90 19.60 7.91 -5.13
N ALA A 91 19.73 7.77 -6.46
CA ALA A 91 20.99 7.41 -7.11
C ALA A 91 21.99 8.58 -7.21
N GLU A 92 21.53 9.84 -7.24
CA GLU A 92 22.40 10.99 -7.52
C GLU A 92 23.25 11.43 -6.32
N ILE A 93 22.87 11.08 -5.09
CA ILE A 93 23.59 11.53 -3.89
C ILE A 93 24.80 10.63 -3.56
N HIS A 94 24.88 9.42 -4.10
CA HIS A 94 25.93 8.44 -3.79
C HIS A 94 27.07 8.35 -4.83
N HIS A 95 27.13 9.26 -5.81
CA HIS A 95 28.17 9.28 -6.86
C HIS A 95 29.07 10.52 -6.82
N THR A 96 29.08 11.28 -5.72
CA THR A 96 29.99 12.43 -5.54
C THR A 96 30.67 12.44 -4.17
N GLN A 97 31.31 11.32 -3.83
CA GLN A 97 32.36 11.26 -2.81
C GLN A 97 33.58 10.53 -3.35
#